data_AF-A0A532UDM9-F1
#
_entry.id   AF-A0A532UDM9-F1
#
_cell.length_a   1.000
_cell.length_b   1.000
_cell.length_c   1.000
_cell.angle_alpha   90.00
_cell.angle_beta   90.00
_cell.angle_gamma   90.00
#
_symmetry.space_group_name_H-M   'P 1'
#
loop_
_entity.id
_entity.type
_entity.pdbx_description
1 polymer ?
#
loop_
_entity_poly.entity_id
_entity_poly.type
_entity_poly.pdbx_seq_one_letter_code
_entity_poly.pdbx_strand_id
1 'polypeptide(L)'
;MSSRMSVWMKKHPLATYFILANGISWIIWTPLVLSSLGIRDIPVLPYHHFFGAFGPILAAIIVTGISSGKTGLRELLGRIVRWRVSIK
;
A
#
# COMPACT_ATOMS: atom_id res chain seq x y z
N MET A 1 6.71 -20.40 -13.17
CA MET A 1 6.18 -19.66 -14.33
C MET A 1 5.83 -18.23 -13.90
N SER A 2 6.77 -17.29 -13.96
CA SER A 2 6.48 -15.88 -13.63
C SER A 2 5.54 -15.30 -14.69
N SER A 3 4.35 -14.86 -14.30
CA SER A 3 3.38 -14.26 -15.22
C SER A 3 3.98 -13.02 -15.88
N ARG A 4 3.61 -12.72 -17.14
CA ARG A 4 4.09 -11.52 -17.86
C ARG A 4 3.90 -10.23 -17.03
N MET A 5 2.84 -10.19 -16.24
CA MET A 5 2.53 -9.09 -15.33
C MET A 5 3.58 -8.92 -14.23
N SER A 6 4.02 -10.01 -13.61
CA SER A 6 5.09 -9.97 -12.59
C SER A 6 6.43 -9.46 -13.14
N VAL A 7 6.76 -9.79 -14.40
CA VAL A 7 7.98 -9.31 -15.07
C VAL A 7 7.91 -7.81 -15.33
N TRP A 8 6.75 -7.32 -15.78
CA TRP A 8 6.53 -5.88 -15.98
C TRP A 8 6.59 -5.10 -14.66
N MET A 9 5.95 -5.60 -13.61
CA MET A 9 5.97 -4.96 -12.28
C MET A 9 7.39 -4.85 -11.71
N LYS A 10 8.23 -5.86 -11.94
CA LYS A 10 9.66 -5.83 -11.57
C LYS A 10 10.45 -4.79 -12.35
N LYS A 11 10.10 -4.56 -13.62
CA LYS A 11 10.74 -3.56 -14.48
C LYS A 11 10.28 -2.13 -14.17
N HIS A 12 9.06 -1.96 -13.65
CA HIS A 12 8.45 -0.67 -13.33
C HIS A 12 7.95 -0.60 -11.87
N PRO A 13 8.84 -0.78 -10.88
CA PRO A 13 8.44 -0.87 -9.47
C PRO A 13 7.81 0.43 -8.95
N LEU A 14 8.27 1.59 -9.43
CA LEU A 14 7.74 2.90 -9.03
C LEU A 14 6.31 3.12 -9.55
N ALA A 15 6.07 2.85 -10.83
CA ALA A 15 4.73 2.97 -11.40
C ALA A 15 3.77 1.97 -10.74
N THR A 16 4.23 0.74 -10.53
CA THR A 16 3.46 -0.29 -9.82
C THR A 16 3.10 0.16 -8.40
N TYR A 17 4.05 0.77 -7.69
CA TYR A 17 3.82 1.32 -6.37
C TYR A 17 2.75 2.41 -6.38
N PHE A 18 2.85 3.40 -7.27
CA PHE A 18 1.87 4.49 -7.33
C PHE A 18 0.46 3.99 -7.68
N ILE A 19 0.35 3.07 -8.64
CA ILE A 19 -0.92 2.48 -9.05
C ILE A 19 -1.54 1.71 -7.87
N LEU A 20 -0.76 0.87 -7.19
CA LEU A 20 -1.25 0.11 -6.03
C LEU A 20 -1.58 1.01 -4.85
N ALA A 21 -0.73 1.98 -4.52
CA ALA A 21 -0.95 2.89 -3.40
C ALA A 21 -2.24 3.69 -3.59
N ASN A 22 -2.43 4.30 -4.77
CA ASN A 22 -3.64 5.04 -5.08
C ASN A 22 -4.84 4.11 -5.19
N GLY A 23 -4.72 2.98 -5.89
CA GLY A 23 -5.82 2.02 -6.06
C GLY A 23 -6.34 1.49 -4.73
N ILE A 24 -5.45 1.06 -3.83
CA ILE A 24 -5.83 0.58 -2.50
C ILE A 24 -6.47 1.70 -1.67
N SER A 25 -5.86 2.89 -1.65
CA SER A 25 -6.40 4.04 -0.88
C SER A 25 -7.80 4.43 -1.37
N TRP A 26 -7.98 4.52 -2.70
CA TRP A 26 -9.26 4.88 -3.30
C TRP A 26 -10.31 3.81 -3.09
N ILE A 27 -9.98 2.51 -3.18
CA ILE A 27 -10.94 1.44 -2.87
C ILE A 27 -11.47 1.58 -1.43
N ILE A 28 -10.59 1.91 -0.48
CA ILE A 28 -10.98 2.08 0.93
C ILE A 28 -11.79 3.38 1.14
N TRP A 29 -11.48 4.46 0.41
CA TRP A 29 -12.21 5.72 0.52
C TRP A 29 -13.48 5.81 -0.32
N THR A 30 -13.65 4.97 -1.34
CA THR A 30 -14.81 4.97 -2.23
C THR A 30 -16.14 4.89 -1.48
N PRO A 31 -16.31 4.01 -0.46
CA PRO A 31 -17.53 4.01 0.37
C PRO A 31 -17.83 5.36 1.03
N LEU A 32 -16.80 6.06 1.50
CA LEU A 32 -16.94 7.37 2.15
C LEU A 32 -17.41 8.43 1.14
N VAL A 33 -16.83 8.44 -0.06
CA VAL A 33 -17.22 9.35 -1.13
C VAL A 33 -18.65 9.06 -1.61
N LEU A 34 -19.01 7.80 -1.83
CA LEU A 34 -20.37 7.40 -2.24
C LEU A 34 -21.41 7.81 -1.20
N SER A 35 -21.11 7.63 0.09
CA SER A 35 -21.97 8.09 1.19
C SER A 35 -22.15 9.61 1.17
N SER A 36 -21.09 10.38 0.91
CA SER A 36 -21.15 11.85 0.82
C SER A 36 -21.97 12.35 -0.39
N LEU A 37 -22.08 11.54 -1.45
CA LEU A 37 -22.90 11.82 -2.63
C LEU A 37 -24.39 11.48 -2.43
N GLY A 38 -24.78 11.03 -1.23
CA GLY A 38 -26.17 10.72 -0.90
C GLY A 38 -26.62 9.31 -1.25
N ILE A 39 -25.70 8.42 -1.63
CA ILE A 39 -26.00 6.99 -1.80
C ILE A 39 -26.17 6.38 -0.40
N ARG A 40 -27.38 5.87 -0.15
CA ARG A 40 -27.77 5.28 1.13
C ARG A 40 -27.30 3.82 1.22
N ASP A 41 -27.24 3.30 2.44
CA ASP A 41 -26.89 1.91 2.76
C ASP A 41 -25.43 1.49 2.45
N ILE A 42 -24.52 2.46 2.30
CA ILE A 42 -23.09 2.18 2.23
C ILE A 42 -22.57 1.89 3.65
N PRO A 43 -21.93 0.74 3.91
CA PRO A 43 -21.37 0.43 5.23
C PRO A 43 -20.13 1.31 5.52
N VAL A 44 -20.30 2.37 6.31
CA VAL A 44 -19.22 3.24 6.78
C VAL A 44 -19.02 3.07 8.28
N LEU A 45 -17.98 2.34 8.67
CA LEU A 45 -17.40 2.28 10.02
C LEU A 45 -16.94 3.68 10.52
N PRO A 46 -16.90 3.89 11.85
CA PRO A 46 -16.22 5.04 12.44
C PRO A 46 -14.77 5.15 11.98
N TYR A 47 -14.27 6.37 11.78
CA TYR A 47 -12.87 6.66 11.44
C TYR A 47 -12.37 6.06 10.10
N HIS A 48 -13.27 5.74 9.17
CA HIS A 48 -12.95 5.14 7.87
C HIS A 48 -11.81 5.82 7.09
N HIS A 49 -11.73 7.15 7.17
CA HIS A 49 -10.74 7.95 6.49
C HIS A 49 -9.30 7.56 6.86
N PHE A 50 -9.04 7.12 8.10
CA PHE A 50 -7.71 6.67 8.52
C PHE A 50 -7.26 5.40 7.80
N PHE A 51 -8.19 4.50 7.44
CA PHE A 51 -7.82 3.23 6.83
C PHE A 51 -7.21 3.40 5.43
N GLY A 52 -7.65 4.40 4.66
CA GLY A 52 -7.08 4.67 3.34
C GLY A 52 -5.63 5.15 3.41
N ALA A 53 -5.19 5.74 4.54
CA ALA A 53 -3.81 6.17 4.74
C ALA A 53 -2.81 4.99 4.80
N PHE A 54 -3.29 3.75 5.01
CA PHE A 54 -2.44 2.55 4.95
C PHE A 54 -2.18 2.05 3.52
N GLY A 55 -2.85 2.61 2.50
CA GLY A 55 -2.68 2.20 1.11
C GLY A 55 -1.22 2.23 0.62
N PRO A 56 -0.45 3.31 0.85
CA PRO A 56 0.97 3.36 0.53
C PRO A 56 1.83 2.29 1.24
N ILE A 57 1.52 2.00 2.52
CA ILE A 57 2.25 0.99 3.30
C ILE A 57 2.00 -0.41 2.69
N LEU A 58 0.74 -0.73 2.40
CA LEU A 58 0.38 -2.00 1.75
C LEU A 58 1.02 -2.13 0.37
N ALA A 59 0.99 -1.06 -0.44
CA ALA A 59 1.64 -1.03 -1.74
C ALA A 59 3.16 -1.24 -1.65
N ALA A 60 3.84 -0.62 -0.68
CA ALA A 60 5.27 -0.82 -0.45
C ALA A 60 5.61 -2.28 -0.13
N ILE A 61 4.83 -2.93 0.74
CA ILE A 61 5.00 -4.34 1.10
C ILE A 61 4.79 -5.23 -0.13
N ILE A 62 3.71 -5.02 -0.89
CA ILE A 62 3.39 -5.82 -2.09
C ILE A 62 4.50 -5.68 -3.15
N VAL A 63 4.88 -4.45 -3.51
CA VAL A 63 5.90 -4.19 -4.55
C VAL A 63 7.25 -4.73 -4.13
N THR A 64 7.63 -4.58 -2.85
CA THR A 64 8.90 -5.09 -2.33
C THR A 64 8.92 -6.62 -2.33
N GLY A 65 7.82 -7.27 -1.92
CA GLY A 65 7.67 -8.72 -1.97
C GLY A 65 7.74 -9.27 -3.40
N ILE A 66 7.11 -8.61 -4.36
CA ILE A 66 7.16 -9.01 -5.78
C ILE A 66 8.55 -8.80 -6.37
N SER A 67 9.22 -7.69 -6.04
CA SER A 67 10.49 -7.29 -6.64
C SER A 67 11.67 -8.06 -6.06
N SER A 68 11.72 -8.20 -4.74
CA SER A 68 12.90 -8.64 -3.99
C SER A 68 12.61 -9.79 -3.02
N GLY A 69 11.37 -10.30 -2.99
CA GLY A 69 10.98 -11.43 -2.15
C GLY A 69 11.14 -11.17 -0.65
N LYS A 70 11.35 -12.26 0.11
CA LYS A 70 11.47 -12.23 1.57
C LYS A 70 12.67 -11.40 2.05
N THR A 71 13.78 -11.40 1.31
CA THR A 71 14.98 -10.64 1.64
C THR A 71 14.70 -9.14 1.59
N GLY A 72 14.03 -8.65 0.53
CA GLY A 72 13.66 -7.24 0.42
C GLY A 72 12.69 -6.79 1.52
N LEU A 73 11.72 -7.63 1.90
CA LEU A 73 10.81 -7.32 3.00
C LEU A 73 11.53 -7.19 4.34
N ARG A 74 12.48 -8.09 4.62
CA ARG A 74 13.31 -8.02 5.83
C ARG A 74 14.16 -6.76 5.84
N GLU A 75 14.70 -6.36 4.70
CA GLU A 75 15.46 -5.11 4.58
C GLU A 75 14.57 -3.88 4.81
N LEU A 76 13.38 -3.84 4.23
CA LEU A 76 12.41 -2.77 4.42
C LEU A 76 12.07 -2.58 5.90
N LEU A 77 11.68 -3.66 6.58
CA LEU A 77 11.39 -3.64 8.02
C LEU A 77 12.63 -3.26 8.83
N GLY A 78 13.79 -3.79 8.46
CA GLY A 78 15.08 -3.46 9.08
C GLY A 78 15.47 -1.99 8.96
N ARG A 79 14.99 -1.27 7.94
CA ARG A 79 15.16 0.19 7.81
C ARG A 79 14.20 0.97 8.69
N ILE A 80 12.96 0.49 8.87
CA ILE A 80 11.95 1.12 9.73
C ILE A 80 12.38 1.10 11.20
N VAL A 81 12.91 -0.03 11.68
CA VAL A 81 13.36 -0.16 13.08
C VAL A 81 14.78 0.34 13.31
N ARG A 82 15.45 0.89 12.29
CA ARG A 82 16.85 1.31 12.37
C ARG A 82 16.97 2.60 13.16
N TRP A 83 17.27 2.48 14.44
CA TRP A 83 17.59 3.61 15.30
C TRP A 83 19.08 3.97 15.18
N ARG A 84 19.40 5.17 14.67
CA ARG A 84 20.78 5.68 14.52
C ARG A 84 21.15 6.77 15.53
N VAL A 85 20.28 7.05 16.49
CA VAL A 85 20.54 8.09 17.50
C VAL A 85 21.25 7.44 18.67
N SER A 86 22.47 7.89 18.96
CA SER A 86 23.18 7.51 20.18
C SER A 86 22.46 8.15 21.36
N ILE A 87 21.99 7.32 22.28
CA ILE A 87 21.47 7.78 23.57
C ILE A 87 22.71 8.18 24.38
N LYS A 88 22.79 9.45 24.79
CA LYS A 88 23.82 9.96 25.71
C LYS A 88 23.40 9.70 27.15
#